data_AF-A0A7Y0GGI5-F1
#
_entry.id   AF-A0A7Y0GGI5-F1
#
_cell.length_a   1.000
_cell.length_b   1.000
_cell.length_c   1.000
_cell.angle_alpha   90.00
_cell.angle_beta   90.00
_cell.angle_gamma   90.00
#
_symmetry.space_group_name_H-M   'P 1'
#
loop_
_entity.id
_entity.type
_entity.pdbx_description
1 polymer ?
#
loop_
_entity_poly.entity_id
_entity_poly.type
_entity_poly.pdbx_seq_one_letter_code
_entity_poly.pdbx_strand_id
1 'polypeptide(L)'
;MNPILIIGAGLAGWTTVREFRKLDPTTPVTMITADSGDFYAKPSLSNAFAQGRLPAQLISTPAAKMAETLKVTLLPFTRVNALDCAGKTITTSTATLAYSQLVLATGAQPIRVAVAGDAADQVVSVNSLEDFAAFHARLQPTHSQHHVLIMGAGLIGCEFANDLAQAGYRVSVVDLAARPLMALLPEAASAALQVALEALGVRFHFGTSVRAINSAVERATPIDPLEILLANGDVIAASCVLSAIGLRADTALAQAAGLTVDRAITVNTRLQTSANDVYALGDSAQYASAASPLSAHGLTLPYVMPIMAAAKVLAANLAGTPCELAFVVMPVSVKTPALPLVVATPKPGTGGQWNAPEPGLWQWLDEAGLQRGFVLAGAQTAQRMVQSKLVTQ
;
A
#
# COMPACT_ATOMS: atom_id res chain seq x y z
N MET A 1 7.60 31.48 15.68
CA MET A 1 6.39 30.75 15.25
C MET A 1 6.63 29.27 15.43
N ASN A 2 5.63 28.50 15.86
CA ASN A 2 5.74 27.04 15.93
C ASN A 2 5.85 26.46 14.51
N PRO A 3 6.65 25.40 14.31
CA PRO A 3 6.82 24.78 12.99
C PRO A 3 5.53 24.10 12.52
N ILE A 4 5.47 23.82 11.22
CA ILE A 4 4.57 22.80 10.69
C ILE A 4 5.14 21.43 11.07
N LEU A 5 4.33 20.57 11.68
CA LEU A 5 4.73 19.20 12.00
C LEU A 5 4.14 18.22 10.98
N ILE A 6 4.95 17.26 10.54
CA ILE A 6 4.52 16.16 9.67
C ILE A 6 4.87 14.84 10.35
N ILE A 7 3.89 13.97 10.56
CA ILE A 7 4.11 12.63 11.13
C ILE A 7 4.10 11.62 9.99
N GLY A 8 5.25 11.02 9.72
CA GLY A 8 5.49 10.02 8.69
C GLY A 8 6.38 10.54 7.56
N ALA A 9 7.53 9.90 7.37
CA ALA A 9 8.50 10.20 6.30
C ALA A 9 8.35 9.27 5.09
N GLY A 10 7.14 8.76 4.85
CA GLY A 10 6.83 8.03 3.63
C GLY A 10 6.68 8.95 2.41
N LEU A 11 6.19 8.39 1.30
CA LEU A 11 5.94 9.14 0.07
C LEU A 11 4.99 10.34 0.30
N ALA A 12 3.99 10.18 1.16
CA ALA A 12 3.05 11.24 1.54
C ALA A 12 3.73 12.44 2.22
N GLY A 13 4.50 12.20 3.28
CA GLY A 13 5.22 13.25 4.00
C GLY A 13 6.25 13.96 3.13
N TRP A 14 7.17 13.21 2.53
CA TRP A 14 8.21 13.81 1.68
C TRP A 14 7.66 14.57 0.47
N THR A 15 6.57 14.11 -0.14
CA THR A 15 5.95 14.83 -1.26
C THR A 15 5.26 16.10 -0.79
N THR A 16 4.59 16.08 0.36
CA THR A 16 3.99 17.28 0.96
C THR A 16 5.05 18.35 1.17
N VAL A 17 6.20 17.99 1.76
CA VAL A 17 7.32 18.93 1.95
C VAL A 17 7.84 19.45 0.62
N ARG A 18 8.07 18.57 -0.37
CA ARG A 18 8.58 18.99 -1.70
C ARG A 18 7.65 19.98 -2.38
N GLU A 19 6.35 19.74 -2.38
CA GLU A 19 5.37 20.65 -2.97
C GLU A 19 5.26 21.95 -2.14
N PHE A 20 5.27 21.85 -0.82
CA PHE A 20 5.22 23.02 0.08
C PHE A 20 6.43 23.93 -0.13
N ARG A 21 7.63 23.38 -0.27
CA ARG A 21 8.86 24.16 -0.49
C ARG A 21 8.90 24.91 -1.81
N LYS A 22 8.07 24.56 -2.80
CA LYS A 22 7.90 25.35 -4.03
C LYS A 22 7.10 26.63 -3.78
N LEU A 23 6.27 26.65 -2.73
CA LEU A 23 5.38 27.76 -2.37
C LEU A 23 5.94 28.59 -1.21
N ASP A 24 6.57 27.93 -0.23
CA ASP A 24 7.14 28.54 0.96
C ASP A 24 8.54 27.96 1.27
N PRO A 25 9.62 28.71 0.98
CA PRO A 25 10.98 28.25 1.18
C PRO A 25 11.54 28.46 2.60
N THR A 26 10.79 29.08 3.53
CA THR A 26 11.32 29.57 4.82
C THR A 26 10.59 29.05 6.05
N THR A 27 9.28 28.79 5.99
CA THR A 27 8.52 28.34 7.17
C THR A 27 9.13 27.06 7.75
N PRO A 28 9.44 27.02 9.06
CA PRO A 28 10.03 25.83 9.69
C PRO A 28 9.13 24.61 9.55
N VAL A 29 9.71 23.49 9.11
CA VAL A 29 9.04 22.19 9.02
C VAL A 29 9.85 21.19 9.85
N THR A 30 9.17 20.49 10.76
CA THR A 30 9.74 19.35 11.47
C THR A 30 8.98 18.09 11.06
N MET A 31 9.71 17.06 10.67
CA MET A 31 9.13 15.78 10.29
C MET A 31 9.56 14.70 11.27
N ILE A 32 8.61 13.91 11.73
CA ILE A 32 8.79 12.86 12.74
C ILE A 32 8.44 11.53 12.10
N THR A 33 9.32 10.54 12.24
CA THR A 33 9.08 9.21 11.66
C THR A 33 9.64 8.11 12.55
N ALA A 34 8.98 6.95 12.56
CA ALA A 34 9.40 5.81 13.37
C ALA A 34 10.55 4.99 12.72
N ASP A 35 10.82 5.21 11.43
CA ASP A 35 11.90 4.58 10.66
C ASP A 35 13.09 5.54 10.47
N SER A 36 14.03 5.19 9.57
CA SER A 36 15.19 6.05 9.27
C SER A 36 14.83 7.37 8.59
N GLY A 37 13.65 7.45 7.98
CA GLY A 37 13.23 8.56 7.11
C GLY A 37 13.84 8.53 5.71
N ASP A 38 14.54 7.47 5.33
CA ASP A 38 15.12 7.34 3.99
C ASP A 38 14.02 7.38 2.93
N PHE A 39 14.30 8.07 1.81
CA PHE A 39 13.36 8.13 0.71
C PHE A 39 13.55 6.95 -0.24
N TYR A 40 12.52 6.10 -0.33
CA TYR A 40 12.44 4.99 -1.28
C TYR A 40 11.03 4.88 -1.86
N ALA A 41 10.93 4.29 -3.05
CA ALA A 41 9.65 3.94 -3.64
C ALA A 41 9.14 2.64 -3.01
N LYS A 42 8.26 2.73 -2.02
CA LYS A 42 7.62 1.55 -1.38
C LYS A 42 7.04 0.52 -2.36
N PRO A 43 6.45 0.89 -3.52
CA PRO A 43 6.04 -0.10 -4.51
C PRO A 43 7.18 -0.99 -5.02
N SER A 44 8.45 -0.57 -4.96
CA SER A 44 9.59 -1.37 -5.39
C SER A 44 9.92 -2.54 -4.46
N LEU A 45 9.29 -2.65 -3.29
CA LEU A 45 9.55 -3.77 -2.37
C LEU A 45 9.04 -5.11 -2.93
N SER A 46 7.99 -5.10 -3.76
CA SER A 46 7.36 -6.30 -4.32
C SER A 46 7.87 -6.70 -5.71
N ASN A 47 9.00 -6.15 -6.16
CA ASN A 47 9.66 -6.53 -7.42
C ASN A 47 11.20 -6.54 -7.33
N ALA A 48 11.73 -6.61 -6.11
CA ALA A 48 13.14 -6.46 -5.83
C ALA A 48 13.92 -7.79 -5.94
N PHE A 49 13.29 -8.93 -5.66
CA PHE A 49 13.97 -10.23 -5.71
C PHE A 49 14.34 -10.62 -7.14
N ALA A 50 13.41 -10.48 -8.10
CA ALA A 50 13.67 -10.78 -9.51
C ALA A 50 14.74 -9.86 -10.12
N GLN A 51 14.92 -8.65 -9.54
CA GLN A 51 15.97 -7.72 -9.93
C GLN A 51 17.30 -7.96 -9.20
N GLY A 52 17.36 -8.90 -8.25
CA GLY A 52 18.53 -9.13 -7.40
C GLY A 52 18.93 -7.92 -6.56
N ARG A 53 17.98 -7.04 -6.22
CA ARG A 53 18.27 -5.80 -5.49
C ARG A 53 18.26 -6.03 -3.99
N LEU A 54 19.35 -5.62 -3.35
CA LEU A 54 19.48 -5.60 -1.91
C LEU A 54 18.63 -4.47 -1.30
N PRO A 55 18.16 -4.60 -0.05
CA PRO A 55 17.37 -3.57 0.63
C PRO A 55 18.02 -2.17 0.57
N ALA A 56 19.32 -2.07 0.86
CA ALA A 56 20.04 -0.80 0.81
C ALA A 56 20.03 -0.14 -0.58
N GLN A 57 19.93 -0.93 -1.66
CA GLN A 57 19.87 -0.41 -3.03
C GLN A 57 18.49 0.14 -3.38
N LEU A 58 17.45 -0.11 -2.57
CA LEU A 58 16.10 0.45 -2.78
C LEU A 58 15.99 1.91 -2.30
N ILE A 59 16.92 2.35 -1.44
CA ILE A 59 17.02 3.74 -1.00
C ILE A 59 17.37 4.63 -2.20
N SER A 60 16.45 5.51 -2.57
CA SER A 60 16.65 6.46 -3.66
C SER A 60 17.40 7.71 -3.18
N THR A 61 17.13 8.16 -1.95
CA THR A 61 17.83 9.30 -1.36
C THR A 61 17.91 9.13 0.16
N PRO A 62 19.11 9.19 0.76
CA PRO A 62 19.25 9.13 2.21
C PRO A 62 18.50 10.25 2.93
N ALA A 63 17.97 9.96 4.11
CA ALA A 63 17.15 10.86 4.92
C ALA A 63 17.86 12.19 5.22
N ALA A 64 19.16 12.14 5.55
CA ALA A 64 19.97 13.32 5.82
C ALA A 64 20.02 14.27 4.61
N LYS A 65 20.20 13.71 3.40
CA LYS A 65 20.22 14.49 2.15
C LYS A 65 18.85 15.08 1.83
N MET A 66 17.78 14.34 2.08
CA MET A 66 16.41 14.84 1.95
C MET A 66 16.15 16.01 2.90
N ALA A 67 16.52 15.87 4.17
CA ALA A 67 16.33 16.87 5.21
C ALA A 67 17.12 18.16 4.92
N GLU A 68 18.39 18.04 4.50
CA GLU A 68 19.22 19.16 4.08
C GLU A 68 18.62 19.91 2.89
N THR A 69 18.32 19.17 1.81
CA THR A 69 17.80 19.75 0.55
C THR A 69 16.49 20.49 0.75
N LEU A 70 15.61 19.96 1.62
CA LEU A 70 14.28 20.51 1.85
C LEU A 70 14.17 21.40 3.09
N LYS A 71 15.29 21.66 3.79
CA LYS A 71 15.32 22.45 5.04
C LYS A 71 14.28 21.95 6.05
N VAL A 72 14.36 20.66 6.36
CA VAL A 72 13.49 19.98 7.32
C VAL A 72 14.30 19.57 8.55
N THR A 73 13.78 19.85 9.74
CA THR A 73 14.27 19.19 10.95
C THR A 73 13.67 17.79 10.99
N LEU A 74 14.49 16.76 10.76
CA LEU A 74 14.05 15.36 10.80
C LEU A 74 14.29 14.77 12.19
N LEU A 75 13.26 14.15 12.76
CA LEU A 75 13.34 13.31 13.96
C LEU A 75 13.11 11.84 13.53
N PRO A 76 14.16 11.13 13.08
CA PRO A 76 14.06 9.72 12.71
C PRO A 76 13.96 8.84 13.96
N PHE A 77 13.54 7.59 13.78
CA PHE A 77 13.38 6.59 14.86
C PHE A 77 12.59 7.12 16.08
N THR A 78 11.67 8.04 15.84
CA THR A 78 10.90 8.75 16.86
C THR A 78 9.41 8.46 16.66
N ARG A 79 8.80 7.85 17.67
CA ARG A 79 7.36 7.55 17.67
C ARG A 79 6.58 8.69 18.33
N VAL A 80 5.49 9.09 17.69
CA VAL A 80 4.48 9.96 18.29
C VAL A 80 3.46 9.10 19.04
N ASN A 81 3.27 9.37 20.32
CA ASN A 81 2.47 8.56 21.23
C ASN A 81 1.13 9.21 21.56
N ALA A 82 1.05 10.55 21.52
CA ALA A 82 -0.18 11.28 21.77
C ALA A 82 -0.25 12.55 20.92
N LEU A 83 -1.47 12.97 20.62
CA LEU A 83 -1.82 14.20 19.92
C LEU A 83 -2.88 14.94 20.75
N ASP A 84 -2.57 16.18 21.10
CA ASP A 84 -3.53 17.12 21.70
C ASP A 84 -3.88 18.20 20.66
N CYS A 85 -5.06 18.07 20.06
CA CYS A 85 -5.54 19.01 19.05
C CYS A 85 -5.89 20.39 19.62
N ALA A 86 -6.32 20.47 20.88
CA ALA A 86 -6.71 21.73 21.51
C ALA A 86 -5.47 22.53 21.94
N GLY A 87 -4.51 21.87 22.59
CA GLY A 87 -3.22 22.47 22.96
C GLY A 87 -2.25 22.62 21.79
N LYS A 88 -2.56 22.05 20.62
CA LYS A 88 -1.71 22.00 19.42
C LYS A 88 -0.32 21.43 19.70
N THR A 89 -0.29 20.28 20.38
CA THR A 89 0.95 19.58 20.69
C THR A 89 0.90 18.09 20.30
N ILE A 90 2.08 17.53 20.06
CA ILE A 90 2.29 16.09 20.00
C ILE A 90 3.26 15.68 21.10
N THR A 91 3.07 14.48 21.65
CA THR A 91 4.02 13.88 22.60
C THR A 91 4.75 12.72 21.93
N THR A 92 6.07 12.76 21.96
CA THR A 92 6.94 11.67 21.48
C THR A 92 7.50 10.88 22.67
N SER A 93 8.36 9.90 22.40
CA SER A 93 9.14 9.22 23.44
C SER A 93 10.13 10.13 24.20
N THR A 94 10.45 11.30 23.65
CA THR A 94 11.55 12.15 24.18
C THR A 94 11.14 13.58 24.49
N ALA A 95 10.05 14.09 23.90
CA ALA A 95 9.65 15.49 24.05
C ALA A 95 8.17 15.71 23.75
N THR A 96 7.65 16.85 24.20
CA THR A 96 6.40 17.44 23.70
C THR A 96 6.74 18.54 22.70
N LEU A 97 6.13 18.51 21.52
CA LEU A 97 6.38 19.46 20.43
C LEU A 97 5.09 20.21 20.08
N ALA A 98 5.14 21.53 20.10
CA ALA A 98 4.04 22.38 19.66
C ALA A 98 4.07 22.61 18.14
N TYR A 99 2.89 22.75 17.53
CA TYR A 99 2.76 22.97 16.09
C TYR A 99 1.92 24.20 15.75
N SER A 100 2.16 24.79 14.58
CA SER A 100 1.23 25.75 13.97
C SER A 100 0.19 25.02 13.12
N GLN A 101 0.62 24.04 12.33
CA GLN A 101 -0.20 23.09 11.57
C GLN A 101 0.38 21.68 11.70
N LEU A 102 -0.47 20.66 11.64
CA LEU A 102 -0.08 19.25 11.75
C LEU A 102 -0.56 18.43 10.56
N VAL A 103 0.32 17.61 9.99
CA VAL A 103 -0.02 16.66 8.92
C VAL A 103 0.17 15.22 9.40
N LEU A 104 -0.90 14.44 9.35
CA LEU A 104 -0.91 13.00 9.60
C LEU A 104 -0.70 12.24 8.29
N ALA A 105 0.54 11.80 8.06
CA ALA A 105 0.96 10.97 6.94
C ALA A 105 1.40 9.57 7.43
N THR A 106 0.66 9.02 8.39
CA THR A 106 0.99 7.80 9.15
C THR A 106 0.87 6.52 8.33
N GLY A 107 0.20 6.57 7.18
CA GLY A 107 0.11 5.45 6.25
C GLY A 107 -0.82 4.35 6.73
N ALA A 108 -0.45 3.10 6.46
CA ALA A 108 -1.26 1.92 6.78
C ALA A 108 -0.39 0.79 7.31
N GLN A 109 -1.00 -0.11 8.09
CA GLN A 109 -0.38 -1.27 8.71
C GLN A 109 -0.90 -2.58 8.08
N PRO A 110 -0.08 -3.65 8.03
CA PRO A 110 -0.54 -4.99 7.65
C PRO A 110 -1.71 -5.46 8.50
N ILE A 111 -2.71 -6.05 7.86
CA ILE A 111 -3.78 -6.77 8.55
C ILE A 111 -3.16 -8.04 9.14
N ARG A 112 -3.21 -8.16 10.47
CA ARG A 112 -2.80 -9.37 11.19
C ARG A 112 -4.02 -10.26 11.41
N VAL A 113 -3.86 -11.54 11.09
CA VAL A 113 -4.86 -12.58 11.38
C VAL A 113 -4.30 -13.51 12.43
N ALA A 114 -5.16 -13.98 13.34
CA ALA A 114 -4.77 -14.98 14.31
C ALA A 114 -4.57 -16.32 13.59
N VAL A 115 -3.41 -16.93 13.78
CA VAL A 115 -3.06 -18.26 13.27
C VAL A 115 -2.67 -19.11 14.47
N ALA A 116 -3.09 -20.37 14.51
CA ALA A 116 -2.74 -21.29 15.59
C ALA A 116 -1.34 -21.90 15.37
N GLY A 117 -0.89 -22.71 16.32
CA GLY A 117 0.39 -23.44 16.23
C GLY A 117 1.55 -22.72 16.91
N ASP A 118 2.61 -23.49 17.17
CA ASP A 118 3.76 -23.05 17.96
C ASP A 118 4.72 -22.09 17.23
N ALA A 119 4.52 -21.92 15.91
CA ALA A 119 5.31 -21.04 15.05
C ALA A 119 4.48 -19.96 14.37
N ALA A 120 3.30 -19.65 14.92
CA ALA A 120 2.40 -18.63 14.38
C ALA A 120 3.02 -17.22 14.36
N ASP A 121 3.96 -16.93 15.27
CA ASP A 121 4.69 -15.66 15.34
C ASP A 121 5.76 -15.51 14.24
N GLN A 122 6.07 -16.59 13.51
CA GLN A 122 7.04 -16.56 12.41
C GLN A 122 6.48 -15.94 11.12
N VAL A 123 5.18 -15.68 11.04
CA VAL A 123 4.55 -14.96 9.91
C VAL A 123 5.09 -13.54 9.83
N VAL A 124 5.64 -13.19 8.68
CA VAL A 124 6.14 -11.84 8.40
C VAL A 124 5.24 -11.11 7.43
N SER A 125 5.30 -9.78 7.45
CA SER A 125 4.69 -8.92 6.43
C SER A 125 5.76 -7.97 5.92
N VAL A 126 5.60 -7.49 4.68
CA VAL A 126 6.47 -6.47 4.10
C VAL A 126 5.67 -5.21 3.84
N ASN A 127 5.87 -4.19 4.69
CA ASN A 127 5.19 -2.90 4.59
C ASN A 127 6.14 -1.69 4.76
N SER A 128 7.40 -1.94 5.14
CA SER A 128 8.48 -0.96 5.12
C SER A 128 9.77 -1.53 4.51
N LEU A 129 10.79 -0.69 4.38
CA LEU A 129 12.11 -1.12 3.94
C LEU A 129 12.77 -2.04 4.97
N GLU A 130 12.56 -1.78 6.26
CA GLU A 130 13.04 -2.62 7.37
C GLU A 130 12.39 -4.00 7.33
N ASP A 131 11.07 -4.05 7.10
CA ASP A 131 10.36 -5.32 6.93
C ASP A 131 10.92 -6.11 5.74
N PHE A 132 11.14 -5.42 4.60
CA PHE A 132 11.73 -6.05 3.43
C PHE A 132 13.15 -6.54 3.70
N ALA A 133 13.97 -5.78 4.44
CA ALA A 133 15.31 -6.20 4.82
C ALA A 133 15.30 -7.46 5.69
N ALA A 134 14.37 -7.53 6.66
CA ALA A 134 14.18 -8.71 7.49
C ALA A 134 13.71 -9.92 6.68
N PHE A 135 12.72 -9.74 5.79
CA PHE A 135 12.23 -10.79 4.91
C PHE A 135 13.31 -11.28 3.94
N HIS A 136 14.05 -10.36 3.33
CA HIS A 136 15.16 -10.66 2.44
C HIS A 136 16.26 -11.46 3.16
N ALA A 137 16.66 -11.06 4.37
CA ALA A 137 17.65 -11.79 5.15
C ALA A 137 17.23 -13.24 5.48
N ARG A 138 15.95 -13.49 5.74
CA ARG A 138 15.42 -14.85 6.00
C ARG A 138 15.56 -15.80 4.80
N LEU A 139 15.62 -15.26 3.58
CA LEU A 139 15.68 -16.04 2.34
C LEU A 139 17.11 -16.20 1.77
N GLN A 140 18.12 -15.58 2.39
CA GLN A 140 19.49 -15.45 1.86
C GLN A 140 20.49 -16.62 2.09
N PRO A 141 20.22 -17.72 2.84
CA PRO A 141 21.20 -18.81 2.90
C PRO A 141 21.23 -19.74 1.67
N THR A 142 20.11 -19.99 0.96
CA THR A 142 20.04 -21.04 -0.10
C THR A 142 18.93 -20.79 -1.13
N HIS A 143 19.25 -20.00 -2.17
CA HIS A 143 18.26 -19.31 -3.03
C HIS A 143 17.27 -20.15 -3.84
N SER A 144 17.60 -21.36 -4.29
CA SER A 144 16.76 -22.08 -5.28
C SER A 144 15.87 -23.19 -4.71
N GLN A 145 15.97 -23.46 -3.40
CA GLN A 145 15.21 -24.54 -2.78
C GLN A 145 14.16 -24.05 -1.78
N HIS A 146 14.21 -22.80 -1.34
CA HIS A 146 13.27 -22.28 -0.37
C HIS A 146 11.85 -22.19 -0.93
N HIS A 147 10.88 -22.60 -0.11
CA HIS A 147 9.46 -22.45 -0.41
C HIS A 147 8.87 -21.30 0.41
N VAL A 148 8.32 -20.30 -0.26
CA VAL A 148 7.57 -19.21 0.37
C VAL A 148 6.07 -19.46 0.22
N LEU A 149 5.36 -19.50 1.35
CA LEU A 149 3.91 -19.48 1.36
C LEU A 149 3.44 -18.04 1.57
N ILE A 150 2.60 -17.53 0.67
CA ILE A 150 2.02 -16.19 0.72
C ILE A 150 0.56 -16.32 1.12
N MET A 151 0.17 -15.60 2.19
CA MET A 151 -1.23 -15.45 2.59
C MET A 151 -1.81 -14.23 1.89
N GLY A 152 -2.80 -14.43 1.02
CA GLY A 152 -3.44 -13.39 0.23
C GLY A 152 -3.00 -13.40 -1.24
N ALA A 153 -3.97 -13.49 -2.14
CA ALA A 153 -3.89 -13.35 -3.59
C ALA A 153 -4.43 -11.98 -4.06
N GLY A 154 -4.32 -10.97 -3.18
CA GLY A 154 -4.53 -9.55 -3.51
C GLY A 154 -3.36 -8.95 -4.29
N LEU A 155 -3.39 -7.63 -4.53
CA LEU A 155 -2.40 -6.93 -5.35
C LEU A 155 -0.96 -7.25 -4.92
N ILE A 156 -0.65 -7.04 -3.65
CA ILE A 156 0.69 -7.24 -3.10
C ILE A 156 1.09 -8.72 -3.13
N GLY A 157 0.15 -9.63 -2.81
CA GLY A 157 0.40 -11.06 -2.83
C GLY A 157 0.76 -11.59 -4.21
N CYS A 158 0.02 -11.17 -5.25
CA CYS A 158 0.32 -11.53 -6.63
C CYS A 158 1.65 -10.94 -7.14
N GLU A 159 1.99 -9.71 -6.74
CA GLU A 159 3.28 -9.11 -7.08
C GLU A 159 4.44 -9.86 -6.45
N PHE A 160 4.39 -10.17 -5.14
CA PHE A 160 5.40 -10.99 -4.50
C PHE A 160 5.45 -12.41 -5.06
N ALA A 161 4.31 -13.01 -5.40
CA ALA A 161 4.29 -14.34 -6.01
C ALA A 161 5.03 -14.35 -7.35
N ASN A 162 4.80 -13.34 -8.19
CA ASN A 162 5.54 -13.15 -9.43
C ASN A 162 7.04 -12.94 -9.15
N ASP A 163 7.37 -12.01 -8.26
CA ASP A 163 8.76 -11.60 -7.97
C ASP A 163 9.60 -12.76 -7.45
N LEU A 164 9.07 -13.50 -6.48
CA LEU A 164 9.74 -14.65 -5.87
C LEU A 164 9.85 -15.82 -6.85
N ALA A 165 8.80 -16.12 -7.62
CA ALA A 165 8.86 -17.20 -8.60
C ALA A 165 9.91 -16.90 -9.69
N GLN A 166 9.98 -15.66 -10.18
CA GLN A 166 11.02 -15.25 -11.14
C GLN A 166 12.43 -15.28 -10.55
N ALA A 167 12.57 -15.02 -9.25
CA ALA A 167 13.84 -15.16 -8.55
C ALA A 167 14.23 -16.62 -8.22
N GLY A 168 13.41 -17.60 -8.60
CA GLY A 168 13.70 -19.03 -8.46
C GLY A 168 13.19 -19.69 -7.17
N TYR A 169 12.39 -19.00 -6.36
CA TYR A 169 11.77 -19.58 -5.17
C TYR A 169 10.57 -20.46 -5.54
N ARG A 170 10.31 -21.52 -4.76
CA ARG A 170 9.02 -22.22 -4.81
C ARG A 170 7.97 -21.33 -4.13
N VAL A 171 6.81 -21.15 -4.74
CA VAL A 171 5.78 -20.24 -4.22
C VAL A 171 4.44 -20.94 -4.14
N SER A 172 3.82 -20.90 -2.95
CA SER A 172 2.39 -21.18 -2.78
C SER A 172 1.67 -19.91 -2.37
N VAL A 173 0.46 -19.70 -2.89
CA VAL A 173 -0.42 -18.58 -2.49
C VAL A 173 -1.72 -19.16 -1.96
N VAL A 174 -2.12 -18.75 -0.77
CA VAL A 174 -3.35 -19.18 -0.10
C VAL A 174 -4.30 -17.99 0.03
N ASP A 175 -5.54 -18.13 -0.44
CA ASP A 175 -6.57 -17.09 -0.30
C ASP A 175 -7.97 -17.70 -0.14
N LEU A 176 -8.84 -17.01 0.60
CA LEU A 176 -10.25 -17.35 0.76
C LEU A 176 -11.05 -17.11 -0.53
N ALA A 177 -10.65 -16.11 -1.33
CA ALA A 177 -11.23 -15.83 -2.62
C ALA A 177 -10.98 -16.98 -3.60
N ALA A 178 -11.87 -17.12 -4.57
CA ALA A 178 -11.81 -18.19 -5.58
C ALA A 178 -10.80 -17.94 -6.72
N ARG A 179 -10.18 -16.74 -6.79
CA ARG A 179 -9.31 -16.32 -7.89
C ARG A 179 -8.41 -15.13 -7.48
N PRO A 180 -7.25 -14.91 -8.14
CA PRO A 180 -6.38 -13.81 -7.78
C PRO A 180 -7.00 -12.46 -8.17
N LEU A 181 -6.72 -11.42 -7.37
CA LEU A 181 -7.21 -10.06 -7.57
C LEU A 181 -8.74 -9.96 -7.79
N MET A 182 -9.53 -10.85 -7.17
CA MET A 182 -10.99 -10.90 -7.34
C MET A 182 -11.66 -9.53 -7.10
N ALA A 183 -11.14 -8.73 -6.17
CA ALA A 183 -11.68 -7.40 -5.86
C ALA A 183 -11.35 -6.33 -6.92
N LEU A 184 -10.40 -6.59 -7.83
CA LEU A 184 -9.91 -5.62 -8.81
C LEU A 184 -10.18 -6.03 -10.26
N LEU A 185 -10.27 -7.33 -10.54
CA LEU A 185 -10.31 -7.86 -11.90
C LEU A 185 -11.66 -8.54 -12.22
N PRO A 186 -12.13 -8.44 -13.49
CA PRO A 186 -13.12 -9.37 -13.99
C PRO A 186 -12.56 -10.80 -14.01
N GLU A 187 -13.46 -11.77 -13.95
CA GLU A 187 -13.11 -13.19 -13.88
C GLU A 187 -12.14 -13.64 -14.98
N ALA A 188 -12.40 -13.24 -16.23
CA ALA A 188 -11.53 -13.58 -17.36
C ALA A 188 -10.10 -13.02 -17.21
N ALA A 189 -9.94 -11.81 -16.67
CA ALA A 189 -8.62 -11.23 -16.42
C ALA A 189 -7.92 -11.89 -15.22
N SER A 190 -8.66 -12.23 -14.16
CA SER A 190 -8.15 -13.03 -13.04
C SER A 190 -7.64 -14.40 -13.51
N ALA A 191 -8.40 -15.09 -14.37
CA ALA A 191 -8.01 -16.38 -14.93
C ALA A 191 -6.74 -16.27 -15.78
N ALA A 192 -6.63 -15.23 -16.62
CA ALA A 192 -5.42 -14.98 -17.40
C ALA A 192 -4.19 -14.75 -16.50
N LEU A 193 -4.35 -13.97 -15.41
CA LEU A 193 -3.28 -13.75 -14.45
C LEU A 193 -2.88 -15.04 -13.72
N GLN A 194 -3.86 -15.84 -13.30
CA GLN A 194 -3.60 -17.12 -12.64
C GLN A 194 -2.75 -18.03 -13.53
N VAL A 195 -3.16 -18.23 -14.79
CA VAL A 195 -2.41 -19.04 -15.77
C VAL A 195 -0.98 -18.52 -15.94
N ALA A 196 -0.80 -17.20 -16.04
CA ALA A 196 0.52 -16.61 -16.20
C ALA A 196 1.44 -16.84 -14.99
N LEU A 197 0.89 -16.77 -13.76
CA LEU A 197 1.66 -17.02 -12.54
C LEU A 197 1.91 -18.52 -12.31
N GLU A 198 0.94 -19.38 -12.62
CA GLU A 198 1.12 -20.85 -12.59
C GLU A 198 2.16 -21.33 -13.59
N ALA A 199 2.27 -20.67 -14.75
CA ALA A 199 3.34 -20.93 -15.72
C ALA A 199 4.75 -20.59 -15.18
N LEU A 200 4.85 -19.71 -14.17
CA LEU A 200 6.09 -19.47 -13.42
C LEU A 200 6.31 -20.48 -12.27
N GLY A 201 5.38 -21.42 -12.05
CA GLY A 201 5.44 -22.40 -10.99
C GLY A 201 4.75 -22.00 -9.68
N VAL A 202 4.03 -20.86 -9.65
CA VAL A 202 3.21 -20.48 -8.48
C VAL A 202 2.07 -21.48 -8.32
N ARG A 203 1.83 -21.96 -7.09
CA ARG A 203 0.72 -22.85 -6.76
C ARG A 203 -0.34 -22.12 -5.94
N PHE A 204 -1.57 -22.02 -6.46
CA PHE A 204 -2.67 -21.40 -5.74
C PHE A 204 -3.48 -22.42 -4.92
N HIS A 205 -3.88 -22.01 -3.73
CA HIS A 205 -4.79 -22.72 -2.84
C HIS A 205 -5.95 -21.77 -2.51
N PHE A 206 -6.97 -21.76 -3.37
CA PHE A 206 -8.15 -20.91 -3.23
C PHE A 206 -9.24 -21.55 -2.35
N GLY A 207 -10.14 -20.72 -1.82
CA GLY A 207 -11.25 -21.17 -0.99
C GLY A 207 -10.83 -21.74 0.36
N THR A 208 -9.59 -21.48 0.79
CA THR A 208 -9.02 -21.97 2.05
C THR A 208 -8.15 -20.90 2.70
N SER A 209 -7.75 -21.12 3.95
CA SER A 209 -6.88 -20.21 4.70
C SER A 209 -5.85 -21.00 5.49
N VAL A 210 -4.76 -20.33 5.88
CA VAL A 210 -3.85 -20.90 6.87
C VAL A 210 -4.57 -21.00 8.22
N ARG A 211 -4.59 -22.20 8.80
CA ARG A 211 -5.19 -22.50 10.11
C ARG A 211 -4.14 -22.54 11.21
N ALA A 212 -3.02 -23.21 10.97
CA ALA A 212 -1.94 -23.32 11.94
C ALA A 212 -0.57 -23.36 11.26
N ILE A 213 0.46 -22.87 11.97
CA ILE A 213 1.86 -22.95 11.56
C ILE A 213 2.66 -23.53 12.72
N ASN A 214 3.34 -24.65 12.48
CA ASN A 214 4.16 -25.32 13.48
C ASN A 214 5.61 -25.49 13.00
N SER A 215 6.56 -25.52 13.94
CA SER A 215 7.95 -25.87 13.66
C SER A 215 8.16 -27.38 13.70
N ALA A 216 8.99 -27.91 12.80
CA ALA A 216 9.64 -29.22 12.93
C ALA A 216 8.69 -30.42 13.20
N VAL A 217 7.64 -30.56 12.39
CA VAL A 217 6.72 -31.72 12.36
C VAL A 217 7.13 -32.69 11.22
N GLU A 218 6.42 -33.81 11.05
CA GLU A 218 6.73 -34.91 10.11
C GLU A 218 7.16 -34.49 8.69
N ARG A 219 6.63 -33.39 8.13
CA ARG A 219 6.95 -32.91 6.77
C ARG A 219 8.01 -31.81 6.71
N ALA A 220 8.43 -31.28 7.85
CA ALA A 220 9.43 -30.21 7.92
C ALA A 220 10.81 -30.74 7.50
N THR A 221 11.55 -29.93 6.76
CA THR A 221 12.93 -30.22 6.38
C THR A 221 13.84 -29.10 6.89
N PRO A 222 15.17 -29.28 6.91
CA PRO A 222 16.08 -28.18 7.23
C PRO A 222 15.91 -26.94 6.33
N ILE A 223 15.37 -27.12 5.11
CA ILE A 223 15.13 -26.05 4.13
C ILE A 223 13.73 -25.43 4.32
N ASP A 224 12.74 -26.26 4.66
CA ASP A 224 11.36 -25.88 4.90
C ASP A 224 10.96 -26.30 6.33
N PRO A 225 11.42 -25.58 7.37
CA PRO A 225 11.26 -26.00 8.76
C PRO A 225 9.83 -25.80 9.28
N LEU A 226 8.98 -25.11 8.54
CA LEU A 226 7.59 -24.82 8.92
C LEU A 226 6.65 -25.81 8.27
N GLU A 227 5.70 -26.31 9.04
CA GLU A 227 4.54 -27.05 8.56
C GLU A 227 3.27 -26.20 8.70
N ILE A 228 2.63 -25.90 7.58
CA ILE A 228 1.46 -25.04 7.48
C ILE A 228 0.22 -25.88 7.21
N LEU A 229 -0.68 -25.95 8.20
CA LEU A 229 -1.98 -26.59 8.07
C LEU A 229 -2.99 -25.60 7.49
N LEU A 230 -3.64 -25.96 6.39
CA LEU A 230 -4.72 -25.20 5.80
C LEU A 230 -6.08 -25.64 6.37
N ALA A 231 -7.07 -24.76 6.25
CA ALA A 231 -8.43 -24.99 6.77
C ALA A 231 -9.15 -26.18 6.10
N ASN A 232 -8.81 -26.48 4.84
CA ASN A 232 -9.29 -27.63 4.09
C ASN A 232 -8.57 -28.95 4.43
N GLY A 233 -7.60 -28.93 5.35
CA GLY A 233 -6.85 -30.11 5.78
C GLY A 233 -5.54 -30.36 5.03
N ASP A 234 -5.24 -29.61 3.97
CA ASP A 234 -3.97 -29.69 3.27
C ASP A 234 -2.81 -29.24 4.17
N VAL A 235 -1.64 -29.83 3.97
CA VAL A 235 -0.42 -29.51 4.72
C VAL A 235 0.69 -29.14 3.75
N ILE A 236 1.30 -27.97 3.96
CA ILE A 236 2.38 -27.43 3.13
C ILE A 236 3.61 -27.21 4.00
N ALA A 237 4.77 -27.69 3.58
CA ALA A 237 6.04 -27.32 4.20
C ALA A 237 6.58 -26.04 3.55
N ALA A 238 7.08 -25.08 4.33
CA ALA A 238 7.67 -23.86 3.78
C ALA A 238 8.87 -23.34 4.61
N SER A 239 9.76 -22.61 3.94
CA SER A 239 10.84 -21.85 4.58
C SER A 239 10.35 -20.59 5.28
N CYS A 240 9.31 -19.97 4.73
CA CYS A 240 8.81 -18.69 5.21
C CYS A 240 7.33 -18.51 4.87
N VAL A 241 6.61 -17.80 5.75
CA VAL A 241 5.22 -17.40 5.53
C VAL A 241 5.13 -15.88 5.47
N LEU A 242 4.72 -15.36 4.31
CA LEU A 242 4.50 -13.94 4.04
C LEU A 242 3.00 -13.61 4.10
N SER A 243 2.59 -12.77 5.04
CA SER A 243 1.25 -12.21 5.07
C SER A 243 1.14 -10.97 4.18
N ALA A 244 0.34 -11.09 3.13
CA ALA A 244 -0.03 -10.07 2.16
C ALA A 244 -1.58 -9.93 2.04
N ILE A 245 -2.30 -10.21 3.13
CA ILE A 245 -3.78 -10.27 3.19
C ILE A 245 -4.42 -8.91 2.92
N GLY A 246 -3.75 -7.83 3.32
CA GLY A 246 -4.22 -6.47 3.11
C GLY A 246 -3.57 -5.48 4.06
N LEU A 247 -3.88 -4.20 3.84
CA LEU A 247 -3.45 -3.10 4.69
C LEU A 247 -4.67 -2.41 5.29
N ARG A 248 -4.51 -1.84 6.48
CA ARG A 248 -5.49 -0.99 7.15
C ARG A 248 -4.84 0.34 7.51
N ALA A 249 -5.53 1.45 7.25
CA ALA A 249 -5.07 2.78 7.63
C ALA A 249 -4.67 2.85 9.11
N ASP A 250 -3.54 3.51 9.39
CA ASP A 250 -3.07 3.74 10.75
C ASP A 250 -3.79 4.94 11.37
N THR A 251 -4.84 4.64 12.11
CA THR A 251 -5.77 5.63 12.68
C THR A 251 -5.64 5.79 14.20
N ALA A 252 -4.78 5.01 14.85
CA ALA A 252 -4.74 4.91 16.32
C ALA A 252 -4.48 6.27 16.98
N LEU A 253 -3.51 7.04 16.47
CA LEU A 253 -3.20 8.38 16.97
C LEU A 253 -4.37 9.35 16.80
N ALA A 254 -5.03 9.31 15.64
CA ALA A 254 -6.16 10.18 15.32
C ALA A 254 -7.39 9.86 16.17
N GLN A 255 -7.72 8.57 16.34
CA GLN A 255 -8.81 8.11 17.19
C GLN A 255 -8.59 8.51 18.65
N ALA A 256 -7.38 8.28 19.18
CA ALA A 256 -7.03 8.67 20.55
C ALA A 256 -7.11 10.18 20.78
N ALA A 257 -6.87 10.99 19.75
CA ALA A 257 -7.01 12.45 19.79
C ALA A 257 -8.45 12.95 19.56
N GLY A 258 -9.42 12.05 19.38
CA GLY A 258 -10.83 12.41 19.15
C GLY A 258 -11.14 12.92 17.74
N LEU A 259 -10.29 12.64 16.75
CA LEU A 259 -10.58 12.97 15.35
C LEU A 259 -11.62 12.01 14.76
N THR A 260 -12.41 12.50 13.81
CA THR A 260 -13.38 11.66 13.08
C THR A 260 -12.64 10.63 12.21
N VAL A 261 -12.93 9.37 12.45
CA VAL A 261 -12.36 8.21 11.75
C VAL A 261 -13.48 7.24 11.40
N ASP A 262 -13.42 6.67 10.19
CA ASP A 262 -14.20 5.51 9.78
C ASP A 262 -13.24 4.39 9.35
N ARG A 263 -13.06 4.13 8.04
CA ARG A 263 -12.04 3.20 7.54
C ARG A 263 -10.63 3.77 7.64
N ALA A 264 -10.52 5.10 7.55
CA ALA A 264 -9.29 5.87 7.69
C ALA A 264 -9.62 7.26 8.28
N ILE A 265 -8.62 8.13 8.46
CA ILE A 265 -8.82 9.48 8.99
C ILE A 265 -9.66 10.29 8.00
N THR A 266 -10.86 10.72 8.40
CA THR A 266 -11.75 11.45 7.50
C THR A 266 -11.24 12.86 7.25
N VAL A 267 -11.13 13.24 5.98
CA VAL A 267 -10.74 14.58 5.57
C VAL A 267 -11.68 15.18 4.53
N ASN A 268 -11.87 16.49 4.59
CA ASN A 268 -12.63 17.24 3.59
C ASN A 268 -11.85 17.40 2.27
N THR A 269 -12.42 18.09 1.28
CA THR A 269 -11.76 18.33 -0.03
C THR A 269 -10.50 19.18 0.08
N ARG A 270 -10.24 19.83 1.22
CA ARG A 270 -9.00 20.58 1.50
C ARG A 270 -8.01 19.78 2.35
N LEU A 271 -8.28 18.50 2.56
CA LEU A 271 -7.48 17.56 3.36
C LEU A 271 -7.45 17.85 4.87
N GLN A 272 -8.36 18.69 5.34
CA GLN A 272 -8.51 19.01 6.76
C GLN A 272 -9.34 17.94 7.47
N THR A 273 -8.92 17.56 8.67
CA THR A 273 -9.64 16.65 9.57
C THR A 273 -10.78 17.37 10.31
N SER A 274 -11.39 16.72 11.30
CA SER A 274 -12.38 17.34 12.19
C SER A 274 -11.79 18.39 13.16
N ALA A 275 -10.47 18.49 13.27
CA ALA A 275 -9.79 19.51 14.07
C ALA A 275 -9.19 20.63 13.20
N ASN A 276 -9.14 21.84 13.75
CA ASN A 276 -8.48 22.97 13.11
C ASN A 276 -6.98 22.75 13.02
N ASP A 277 -6.39 23.16 11.90
CA ASP A 277 -4.96 23.08 11.62
C ASP A 277 -4.37 21.65 11.65
N VAL A 278 -5.23 20.62 11.59
CA VAL A 278 -4.83 19.22 11.49
C VAL A 278 -5.34 18.63 10.18
N TYR A 279 -4.41 18.08 9.41
CA TYR A 279 -4.61 17.54 8.06
C TYR A 279 -4.19 16.07 8.01
N ALA A 280 -4.69 15.33 7.03
CA ALA A 280 -4.23 13.97 6.77
C ALA A 280 -4.17 13.67 5.27
N LEU A 281 -3.20 12.84 4.87
CA LEU A 281 -3.09 12.34 3.49
C LEU A 281 -2.39 10.98 3.45
N GLY A 282 -2.36 10.40 2.25
CA GLY A 282 -1.87 9.07 1.96
C GLY A 282 -2.78 7.96 2.43
N ASP A 283 -2.19 6.80 2.70
CA ASP A 283 -2.95 5.58 3.03
C ASP A 283 -3.69 5.70 4.38
N SER A 284 -3.34 6.68 5.22
CA SER A 284 -4.02 6.99 6.48
C SER A 284 -5.29 7.82 6.30
N ALA A 285 -5.60 8.31 5.10
CA ALA A 285 -6.70 9.24 4.86
C ALA A 285 -7.88 8.63 4.09
N GLN A 286 -9.08 9.08 4.46
CA GLN A 286 -10.35 8.84 3.78
C GLN A 286 -10.82 10.15 3.18
N TYR A 287 -10.71 10.28 1.87
CA TYR A 287 -10.90 11.55 1.16
C TYR A 287 -12.36 11.82 0.82
N ALA A 288 -12.84 13.03 1.10
CA ALA A 288 -13.87 13.65 0.28
C ALA A 288 -13.25 14.15 -1.04
N SER A 289 -13.96 14.03 -2.16
CA SER A 289 -13.50 14.50 -3.47
C SER A 289 -14.56 15.39 -4.12
N ALA A 290 -14.15 16.57 -4.60
CA ALA A 290 -15.06 17.48 -5.31
C ALA A 290 -15.64 16.86 -6.59
N ALA A 291 -14.92 15.94 -7.22
CA ALA A 291 -15.37 15.18 -8.40
C ALA A 291 -16.27 13.97 -8.05
N SER A 292 -16.49 13.69 -6.77
CA SER A 292 -17.33 12.57 -6.33
C SER A 292 -18.09 12.89 -5.03
N PRO A 293 -19.04 13.85 -5.08
CA PRO A 293 -19.84 14.21 -3.89
C PRO A 293 -20.74 13.06 -3.39
N LEU A 294 -20.96 12.02 -4.20
CA LEU A 294 -21.78 10.85 -3.87
C LEU A 294 -21.06 9.77 -3.04
N SER A 295 -19.77 9.91 -2.71
CA SER A 295 -19.15 8.96 -1.77
C SER A 295 -19.60 9.30 -0.34
N ALA A 296 -20.79 8.81 0.05
CA ALA A 296 -21.32 8.99 1.41
C ALA A 296 -20.36 8.51 2.52
N HIS A 297 -19.36 7.69 2.16
CA HIS A 297 -18.34 7.15 3.05
C HIS A 297 -16.91 7.60 2.68
N GLY A 298 -16.70 8.60 1.80
CA GLY A 298 -15.34 8.97 1.35
C GLY A 298 -14.59 7.86 0.59
N LEU A 299 -13.37 8.16 0.13
CA LEU A 299 -12.54 7.26 -0.66
C LEU A 299 -11.24 6.91 0.06
N THR A 300 -10.97 5.63 0.27
CA THR A 300 -9.63 5.14 0.65
C THR A 300 -8.89 4.72 -0.61
N LEU A 301 -7.81 5.41 -0.95
CA LEU A 301 -7.05 5.20 -2.19
C LEU A 301 -5.58 4.90 -1.86
N PRO A 302 -5.23 3.67 -1.46
CA PRO A 302 -3.89 3.30 -0.99
C PRO A 302 -2.90 3.11 -2.14
N TYR A 303 -2.74 4.15 -2.97
CA TYR A 303 -1.93 4.16 -4.18
C TYR A 303 -1.15 5.47 -4.33
N VAL A 304 -0.08 5.41 -5.12
CA VAL A 304 0.86 6.54 -5.31
C VAL A 304 0.20 7.77 -5.93
N MET A 305 -0.60 7.63 -6.99
CA MET A 305 -1.16 8.79 -7.68
C MET A 305 -2.09 9.64 -6.80
N PRO A 306 -3.01 9.06 -6.00
CA PRO A 306 -3.76 9.80 -5.00
C PRO A 306 -2.87 10.60 -4.04
N ILE A 307 -1.77 10.01 -3.56
CA ILE A 307 -0.80 10.70 -2.69
C ILE A 307 -0.23 11.93 -3.38
N MET A 308 0.19 11.81 -4.64
CA MET A 308 0.77 12.93 -5.39
C MET A 308 -0.22 14.09 -5.56
N ALA A 309 -1.48 13.77 -5.92
CA ALA A 309 -2.53 14.76 -6.08
C ALA A 309 -2.87 15.44 -4.76
N ALA A 310 -3.03 14.66 -3.69
CA ALA A 310 -3.32 15.18 -2.35
C ALA A 310 -2.18 16.05 -1.80
N ALA A 311 -0.92 15.63 -1.95
CA ALA A 311 0.23 16.40 -1.45
C ALA A 311 0.34 17.78 -2.11
N LYS A 312 0.03 17.90 -3.40
CA LYS A 312 0.01 19.19 -4.11
C LYS A 312 -1.06 20.13 -3.57
N VAL A 313 -2.27 19.62 -3.32
CA VAL A 313 -3.38 20.40 -2.74
C VAL A 313 -3.06 20.78 -1.30
N LEU A 314 -2.54 19.84 -0.50
CA LEU A 314 -2.19 20.09 0.89
C LEU A 314 -1.12 21.17 1.00
N ALA A 315 -0.08 21.14 0.16
CA ALA A 315 0.95 22.16 0.13
C ALA A 315 0.39 23.57 -0.07
N ALA A 316 -0.58 23.74 -0.98
CA ALA A 316 -1.25 25.03 -1.20
C ALA A 316 -2.03 25.48 0.04
N ASN A 317 -2.79 24.57 0.65
CA ASN A 317 -3.55 24.87 1.88
C ASN A 317 -2.64 25.24 3.06
N LEU A 318 -1.53 24.51 3.26
CA LEU A 318 -0.54 24.80 4.28
C LEU A 318 0.14 26.17 4.07
N ALA A 319 0.29 26.59 2.82
CA ALA A 319 0.83 27.91 2.43
C ALA A 319 -0.23 29.03 2.45
N GLY A 320 -1.44 28.76 2.94
CA GLY A 320 -2.51 29.76 3.03
C GLY A 320 -3.21 30.07 1.70
N THR A 321 -3.04 29.23 0.67
CA THR A 321 -3.77 29.32 -0.60
C THR A 321 -4.85 28.24 -0.66
N PRO A 322 -6.14 28.58 -0.44
CA PRO A 322 -7.22 27.61 -0.46
C PRO A 322 -7.27 26.84 -1.79
N CYS A 323 -7.19 25.51 -1.72
CA CYS A 323 -7.21 24.61 -2.85
C CYS A 323 -8.01 23.35 -2.51
N GLU A 324 -8.82 22.88 -3.47
CA GLU A 324 -9.69 21.72 -3.29
C GLU A 324 -9.23 20.54 -4.15
N LEU A 325 -9.31 19.35 -3.56
CA LEU A 325 -8.93 18.09 -4.15
C LEU A 325 -10.04 17.57 -5.07
N ALA A 326 -9.66 17.37 -6.33
CA ALA A 326 -10.46 16.68 -7.33
C ALA A 326 -9.61 15.56 -7.96
N PHE A 327 -9.98 14.31 -7.67
CA PHE A 327 -9.28 13.17 -8.25
C PHE A 327 -9.73 12.93 -9.69
N VAL A 328 -8.75 12.87 -10.60
CA VAL A 328 -8.96 12.36 -11.96
C VAL A 328 -8.95 10.83 -11.98
N VAL A 329 -9.24 10.23 -13.13
CA VAL A 329 -9.09 8.78 -13.31
C VAL A 329 -7.63 8.41 -13.11
N MET A 330 -7.38 7.52 -12.16
CA MET A 330 -6.04 7.14 -11.70
C MET A 330 -5.90 5.61 -11.75
N PRO A 331 -5.66 5.03 -12.93
CA PRO A 331 -5.55 3.57 -13.06
C PRO A 331 -4.37 3.02 -12.25
N VAL A 332 -4.53 1.90 -11.58
CA VAL A 332 -3.49 1.22 -10.81
C VAL A 332 -2.71 0.28 -11.71
N SER A 333 -1.38 0.36 -11.68
CA SER A 333 -0.52 -0.62 -12.34
C SER A 333 -0.17 -1.73 -11.36
N VAL A 334 -0.43 -2.98 -11.75
CA VAL A 334 -0.05 -4.17 -10.98
C VAL A 334 1.20 -4.77 -11.60
N LYS A 335 2.22 -4.97 -10.77
CA LYS A 335 3.59 -5.32 -11.17
C LYS A 335 3.78 -6.83 -11.24
N THR A 336 3.05 -7.46 -12.13
CA THR A 336 3.15 -8.89 -12.43
C THR A 336 3.74 -9.07 -13.83
N PRO A 337 5.06 -8.98 -14.06
CA PRO A 337 5.64 -9.12 -15.41
C PRO A 337 5.22 -10.38 -16.19
N ALA A 338 4.78 -11.46 -15.53
CA ALA A 338 4.18 -12.63 -16.18
C ALA A 338 2.93 -12.25 -17.00
N LEU A 339 2.14 -11.31 -16.49
CA LEU A 339 1.04 -10.66 -17.18
C LEU A 339 0.89 -9.23 -16.62
N PRO A 340 1.53 -8.22 -17.25
CA PRO A 340 1.43 -6.84 -16.80
C PRO A 340 -0.03 -6.37 -16.82
N LEU A 341 -0.49 -5.70 -15.77
CA LEU A 341 -1.88 -5.26 -15.65
C LEU A 341 -2.00 -3.78 -15.32
N VAL A 342 -3.03 -3.13 -15.88
CA VAL A 342 -3.45 -1.77 -15.52
C VAL A 342 -4.96 -1.77 -15.30
N VAL A 343 -5.40 -1.29 -14.15
CA VAL A 343 -6.80 -1.39 -13.70
C VAL A 343 -7.34 -0.01 -13.33
N ALA A 344 -8.47 0.39 -13.89
CA ALA A 344 -9.29 1.47 -13.37
C ALA A 344 -10.64 0.88 -12.96
N THR A 345 -10.84 0.66 -11.65
CA THR A 345 -12.10 0.08 -11.16
C THR A 345 -13.24 1.09 -11.27
N PRO A 346 -14.44 0.67 -11.70
CA PRO A 346 -15.62 1.52 -11.61
C PRO A 346 -15.88 1.91 -10.15
N LYS A 347 -16.57 3.04 -9.95
CA LYS A 347 -16.95 3.47 -8.60
C LYS A 347 -17.86 2.40 -7.95
N PRO A 348 -17.71 2.11 -6.64
CA PRO A 348 -18.61 1.19 -5.96
C PRO A 348 -20.08 1.58 -6.17
N GLY A 349 -20.94 0.60 -6.50
CA GLY A 349 -22.36 0.83 -6.79
C GLY A 349 -22.67 1.29 -8.22
N THR A 350 -21.67 1.50 -9.07
CA THR A 350 -21.90 1.75 -10.50
C THR A 350 -22.37 0.46 -11.18
N GLY A 351 -23.66 0.41 -11.55
CA GLY A 351 -24.22 -0.68 -12.36
C GLY A 351 -23.55 -0.77 -13.72
N GLY A 352 -23.52 -1.98 -14.30
CA GLY A 352 -22.91 -2.23 -15.59
C GLY A 352 -22.45 -3.66 -15.78
N GLN A 353 -21.74 -3.89 -16.87
CA GLN A 353 -21.21 -5.19 -17.25
C GLN A 353 -19.84 -5.07 -17.89
N TRP A 354 -19.04 -6.14 -17.76
CA TRP A 354 -17.76 -6.23 -18.44
C TRP A 354 -17.96 -6.60 -19.91
N ASN A 355 -17.45 -5.75 -20.79
CA ASN A 355 -17.30 -6.00 -22.22
C ASN A 355 -15.81 -6.26 -22.54
N ALA A 356 -15.52 -7.23 -23.40
CA ALA A 356 -14.16 -7.58 -23.80
C ALA A 356 -14.01 -7.39 -25.32
N PRO A 357 -13.78 -6.15 -25.81
CA PRO A 357 -13.76 -5.87 -27.24
C PRO A 357 -12.57 -6.52 -27.97
N GLU A 358 -11.47 -6.79 -27.26
CA GLU A 358 -10.31 -7.50 -27.79
C GLU A 358 -9.56 -8.23 -26.65
N PRO A 359 -8.74 -9.25 -26.95
CA PRO A 359 -7.96 -9.95 -25.95
C PRO A 359 -7.08 -9.00 -25.13
N GLY A 360 -7.14 -9.11 -23.81
CA GLY A 360 -6.34 -8.27 -22.90
C GLY A 360 -6.94 -6.89 -22.61
N LEU A 361 -8.11 -6.54 -23.16
CA LEU A 361 -8.86 -5.33 -22.83
C LEU A 361 -10.26 -5.71 -22.33
N TRP A 362 -10.59 -5.27 -21.12
CA TRP A 362 -11.93 -5.34 -20.57
C TRP A 362 -12.39 -3.95 -20.18
N GLN A 363 -13.64 -3.62 -20.49
CA GLN A 363 -14.26 -2.33 -20.21
C GLN A 363 -15.52 -2.56 -19.37
N TRP A 364 -15.69 -1.80 -18.30
CA TRP A 364 -16.94 -1.77 -17.56
C TRP A 364 -17.86 -0.72 -18.19
N LEU A 365 -18.94 -1.18 -18.84
CA LEU A 365 -19.93 -0.33 -19.48
C LEU A 365 -21.17 -0.26 -18.60
N ASP A 366 -21.65 0.95 -18.33
CA ASP A 366 -22.95 1.15 -17.65
C ASP A 366 -24.14 0.87 -18.59
N GLU A 367 -25.36 1.04 -18.08
CA GLU A 367 -26.60 0.81 -18.84
C GLU A 367 -26.75 1.74 -20.07
N ALA A 368 -26.08 2.90 -20.06
CA ALA A 368 -26.04 3.83 -21.18
C ALA A 368 -24.89 3.53 -22.18
N GLY A 369 -24.13 2.45 -21.95
CA GLY A 369 -22.98 2.08 -22.77
C GLY A 369 -21.74 2.94 -22.52
N LEU A 370 -21.71 3.75 -21.46
CA LEU A 370 -20.57 4.59 -21.13
C LEU A 370 -19.53 3.81 -20.33
N GLN A 371 -18.26 3.99 -20.67
CA GLN A 371 -17.17 3.36 -19.95
C GLN A 371 -16.96 4.02 -18.58
N ARG A 372 -17.04 3.22 -17.51
CA ARG A 372 -16.82 3.64 -16.12
C ARG A 372 -15.58 3.03 -15.48
N GLY A 373 -14.97 2.05 -16.13
CA GLY A 373 -13.75 1.40 -15.69
C GLY A 373 -13.16 0.53 -16.79
N PHE A 374 -11.94 0.05 -16.60
CA PHE A 374 -11.28 -0.86 -17.52
C PHE A 374 -10.21 -1.71 -16.84
N VAL A 375 -9.84 -2.81 -17.48
CA VAL A 375 -8.66 -3.63 -17.18
C VAL A 375 -7.89 -3.84 -18.48
N LEU A 376 -6.58 -3.64 -18.42
CA LEU A 376 -5.64 -3.90 -19.51
C LEU A 376 -4.65 -4.96 -19.05
N ALA A 377 -4.36 -5.94 -19.90
CA ALA A 377 -3.38 -6.98 -19.65
C ALA A 377 -2.36 -7.08 -20.80
N GLY A 378 -1.12 -7.43 -20.50
CA GLY A 378 -0.09 -7.64 -21.53
C GLY A 378 0.20 -6.38 -22.33
N ALA A 379 0.22 -6.51 -23.66
CA ALA A 379 0.52 -5.40 -24.57
C ALA A 379 -0.49 -4.25 -24.49
N GLN A 380 -1.74 -4.55 -24.12
CA GLN A 380 -2.85 -3.61 -24.04
C GLN A 380 -2.62 -2.59 -22.92
N THR A 381 -1.72 -2.85 -21.97
CA THR A 381 -1.32 -1.87 -20.95
C THR A 381 -0.77 -0.56 -21.55
N ALA A 382 -0.24 -0.60 -22.78
CA ALA A 382 0.16 0.60 -23.53
C ALA A 382 -1.02 1.54 -23.83
N GLN A 383 -2.26 1.03 -23.86
CA GLN A 383 -3.46 1.83 -24.11
C GLN A 383 -3.96 2.60 -22.87
N ARG A 384 -3.26 2.55 -21.73
CA ARG A 384 -3.67 3.18 -20.46
C ARG A 384 -4.17 4.62 -20.63
N MET A 385 -3.44 5.44 -21.37
CA MET A 385 -3.79 6.85 -21.55
C MET A 385 -5.05 7.03 -22.40
N VAL A 386 -5.24 6.19 -23.42
CA VAL A 386 -6.43 6.20 -24.27
C VAL A 386 -7.64 5.79 -23.44
N GLN A 387 -7.55 4.66 -22.74
CA GLN A 387 -8.66 4.11 -21.96
C GLN A 387 -9.03 5.01 -20.77
N SER A 388 -8.05 5.68 -20.14
CA SER A 388 -8.32 6.64 -19.06
C SER A 388 -9.15 7.84 -19.52
N LYS A 389 -8.98 8.30 -20.77
CA LYS A 389 -9.77 9.41 -21.33
C LYS A 389 -11.21 9.01 -21.65
N LEU A 390 -11.44 7.72 -21.92
CA LEU A 390 -12.78 7.19 -22.21
C LEU A 390 -13.60 6.95 -20.93
N VAL A 391 -12.95 6.85 -19.76
CA VAL A 391 -13.66 6.71 -18.49
C VAL A 391 -14.37 8.01 -18.16
N THR A 392 -15.69 7.95 -18.11
CA THR A 392 -16.56 9.06 -17.71
C THR A 392 -16.87 8.94 -16.21
N GLN A 393 -16.54 9.98 -15.45
CA GLN A 393 -16.69 9.99 -13.98
C GLN A 393 -18.10 10.33 -13.50
#